data_AF-A0A944KN11-F1
#
_entry.id   AF-A0A944KN11-F1
#
_cell.length_a   1.000
_cell.length_b   1.000
_cell.length_c   1.000
_cell.angle_alpha   90.00
_cell.angle_beta   90.00
_cell.angle_gamma   90.00
#
_symmetry.space_group_name_H-M   'P 1'
#
loop_
_entity.id
_entity.type
_entity.pdbx_description
1 polymer ?
#
loop_
_entity_poly.entity_id
_entity_poly.type
_entity_poly.pdbx_seq_one_letter_code
_entity_poly.pdbx_strand_id
1 'polypeptide(L)'
;MPIQTQFASPDLIEQIVYGGLDPASDPAWESSGAATVEEYARWCGHLCGMACLRMALGPGAPSLFALRDDALEYGAYTDHEDDTIQGLVYAPLAKYAEEAHALPATVHRHLTPPQILELLDAGRTVMASVHYEIRNPDREAPGRGGHLVLITSRTPDGNGVHFHNPSGTTPDTRAANLPLTTFERFFAGRGMSFGARR
;
A
#
# COMPACT_ATOMS: atom_id res chain seq x y z
N MET A 1 4.39 -13.69 -4.24
CA MET A 1 4.06 -12.34 -4.75
C MET A 1 5.28 -11.45 -4.52
N PRO A 2 5.89 -10.86 -5.56
CA PRO A 2 7.04 -9.96 -5.37
C PRO A 2 6.65 -8.71 -4.57
N ILE A 3 7.48 -8.32 -3.60
CA ILE A 3 7.27 -7.11 -2.80
C ILE A 3 7.50 -5.89 -3.70
N GLN A 4 6.63 -4.89 -3.60
CA GLN A 4 6.76 -3.61 -4.28
C GLN A 4 6.73 -2.48 -3.28
N THR A 5 7.53 -1.45 -3.54
CA THR A 5 7.60 -0.23 -2.75
C THR A 5 6.98 0.94 -3.52
N GLN A 6 6.52 1.96 -2.79
CA GLN A 6 6.06 3.22 -3.40
C GLN A 6 7.21 4.14 -3.84
N PHE A 7 8.42 3.81 -3.38
CA PHE A 7 9.68 4.44 -3.77
C PHE A 7 10.45 3.50 -4.71
N ALA A 8 11.15 4.03 -5.69
CA ALA A 8 11.83 3.27 -6.73
C ALA A 8 13.11 2.59 -6.22
N SER A 9 13.82 3.19 -5.26
CA SER A 9 14.98 2.60 -4.59
C SER A 9 14.64 2.16 -3.16
N PRO A 10 14.38 0.86 -2.91
CA PRO A 10 14.00 0.37 -1.58
C PRO A 10 15.02 0.67 -0.47
N ASP A 11 16.30 0.78 -0.81
CA ASP A 11 17.37 1.01 0.16
C ASP A 11 17.53 2.50 0.54
N LEU A 12 16.82 3.41 -0.15
CA LEU A 12 16.78 4.84 0.19
C LEU A 12 15.54 5.24 1.00
N ILE A 13 14.59 4.32 1.21
CA ILE A 13 13.30 4.63 1.87
C ILE A 13 13.51 5.27 3.23
N GLU A 14 14.43 4.75 4.05
CA GLU A 14 14.72 5.31 5.38
C GLU A 14 15.20 6.77 5.30
N GLN A 15 16.12 7.05 4.38
CA GLN A 15 16.67 8.39 4.19
C GLN A 15 15.60 9.36 3.66
N ILE A 16 14.70 8.89 2.80
CA ILE A 16 13.60 9.71 2.27
C ILE A 16 12.59 10.02 3.38
N VAL A 17 12.11 9.00 4.10
CA VAL A 17 10.98 9.17 5.05
C VAL A 17 11.39 9.70 6.43
N TYR A 18 12.65 9.53 6.83
CA TYR A 18 13.16 10.01 8.12
C TYR A 18 14.38 10.93 8.01
N GLY A 19 15.25 10.70 7.02
CA GLY A 19 16.51 11.43 6.85
C GLY A 19 16.41 12.77 6.11
N GLY A 20 15.25 13.08 5.51
CA GLY A 20 15.04 14.29 4.71
C GLY A 20 15.74 14.28 3.35
N LEU A 21 16.13 13.10 2.85
CA LEU A 21 16.62 12.98 1.47
C LEU A 21 15.49 13.36 0.51
N ASP A 22 15.80 14.27 -0.41
CA ASP A 22 14.88 14.66 -1.47
C ASP A 22 14.55 13.44 -2.35
N PRO A 23 13.27 13.05 -2.48
CA PRO A 23 12.88 11.96 -3.38
C PRO A 23 13.36 12.13 -4.83
N ALA A 24 13.58 13.36 -5.29
CA ALA A 24 14.15 13.61 -6.63
C ALA A 24 15.59 13.08 -6.78
N SER A 25 16.25 12.71 -5.68
CA SER A 25 17.57 12.07 -5.69
C SER A 25 17.52 10.55 -5.84
N ASP A 26 16.34 9.94 -5.93
CA ASP A 26 16.20 8.49 -6.12
C ASP A 26 16.74 8.08 -7.52
N PRO A 27 17.85 7.33 -7.61
CA PRO A 27 18.48 7.03 -8.90
C PRO A 27 17.65 6.08 -9.77
N ALA A 28 16.66 5.40 -9.20
CA ALA A 28 15.82 4.44 -9.89
C ALA A 28 14.46 5.00 -10.29
N TRP A 29 14.21 6.31 -10.12
CA TRP A 29 12.89 6.93 -10.30
C TRP A 29 12.21 6.55 -11.63
N GLU A 30 12.95 6.42 -12.73
CA GLU A 30 12.42 6.04 -14.05
C GLU A 30 11.72 4.68 -14.03
N SER A 31 12.16 3.74 -13.20
CA SER A 31 11.56 2.40 -13.06
C SER A 31 10.13 2.44 -12.49
N SER A 32 9.74 3.55 -11.84
CA SER A 32 8.37 3.77 -11.37
C SER A 32 7.38 4.00 -12.53
N GLY A 33 7.89 4.43 -13.69
CA GLY A 33 7.12 4.84 -14.85
C GLY A 33 6.71 6.32 -14.85
N ALA A 34 7.21 7.13 -13.93
CA ALA A 34 6.99 8.58 -13.95
C ALA A 34 7.56 9.22 -15.22
N ALA A 35 6.92 10.29 -15.70
CA ALA A 35 7.39 11.02 -16.87
C ALA A 35 8.61 11.90 -16.57
N THR A 36 8.68 12.43 -15.34
CA THR A 36 9.84 13.21 -14.86
C THR A 36 10.18 12.89 -13.41
N VAL A 37 11.39 13.28 -13.00
CA VAL A 37 11.84 13.11 -11.62
C VAL A 37 11.06 13.97 -10.64
N GLU A 38 10.61 15.16 -11.05
CA GLU A 38 9.78 16.06 -10.24
C GLU A 38 8.40 15.45 -10.01
N GLU A 39 7.83 14.83 -11.04
CA GLU A 39 6.58 14.10 -10.93
C GLU A 39 6.73 12.90 -9.99
N TYR A 40 7.83 12.14 -10.13
CA TYR A 40 8.14 11.06 -9.22
C TYR A 40 8.20 11.55 -7.77
N ALA A 41 8.99 12.61 -7.52
CA ALA A 41 9.25 13.13 -6.20
C ALA A 41 7.97 13.66 -5.51
N ARG A 42 7.08 14.27 -6.29
CA ARG A 42 5.76 14.72 -5.83
C ARG A 42 4.88 13.55 -5.39
N TRP A 43 4.87 12.46 -6.15
CA TRP A 43 3.88 11.38 -5.96
C TRP A 43 4.36 10.22 -5.10
N CYS A 44 5.65 9.92 -5.03
CA CYS A 44 6.15 8.68 -4.40
C CYS A 44 5.74 8.52 -2.93
N GLY A 45 5.50 9.62 -2.20
CA GLY A 45 4.96 9.61 -0.84
C GLY A 45 3.51 9.13 -0.70
N HIS A 46 2.73 9.13 -1.79
CA HIS A 46 1.28 8.92 -1.80
C HIS A 46 0.84 7.60 -2.46
N LEU A 47 1.79 6.85 -3.04
CA LEU A 47 1.51 5.67 -3.88
C LEU A 47 1.49 4.33 -3.13
N CYS A 48 1.39 4.32 -1.79
CA CYS A 48 1.25 3.09 -1.00
C CYS A 48 0.07 2.22 -1.48
N GLY A 49 -1.04 2.85 -1.85
CA GLY A 49 -2.21 2.19 -2.45
C GLY A 49 -1.92 1.55 -3.80
N MET A 50 -1.29 2.28 -4.71
CA MET A 50 -0.91 1.75 -6.02
C MET A 50 0.12 0.62 -5.91
N ALA A 51 1.07 0.71 -4.98
CA ALA A 51 2.01 -0.37 -4.73
C ALA A 51 1.29 -1.63 -4.23
N CYS A 52 0.32 -1.48 -3.32
CA CYS A 52 -0.52 -2.58 -2.85
C CYS A 52 -1.36 -3.19 -3.99
N LEU A 53 -1.99 -2.35 -4.83
CA LEU A 53 -2.76 -2.83 -5.99
C LEU A 53 -1.84 -3.59 -6.95
N ARG A 54 -0.69 -3.01 -7.32
CA ARG A 54 0.28 -3.62 -8.23
C ARG A 54 0.73 -5.01 -7.75
N MET A 55 0.97 -5.16 -6.44
CA MET A 55 1.28 -6.46 -5.84
C MET A 55 0.10 -7.44 -5.99
N ALA A 56 -1.13 -7.02 -5.70
CA ALA A 56 -2.33 -7.84 -5.85
C ALA A 56 -2.61 -8.25 -7.30
N LEU A 57 -2.31 -7.37 -8.27
CA LEU A 57 -2.40 -7.64 -9.71
C LEU A 57 -1.37 -8.67 -10.18
N GLY A 58 -0.22 -8.76 -9.52
CA GLY A 58 0.80 -9.79 -9.77
C GLY A 58 1.68 -9.51 -10.99
N PRO A 59 2.33 -10.57 -11.55
CA PRO A 59 3.21 -10.44 -12.70
C PRO A 59 2.51 -9.80 -13.92
N GLY A 60 3.21 -8.90 -14.61
CA GLY A 60 2.67 -8.18 -15.76
C GLY A 60 1.75 -7.00 -15.40
N ALA A 61 1.59 -6.66 -14.12
CA ALA A 61 0.92 -5.44 -13.72
C ALA A 61 1.62 -4.19 -14.31
N PRO A 62 0.86 -3.13 -14.68
CA PRO A 62 1.43 -1.87 -15.17
C PRO A 62 2.43 -1.24 -14.19
N SER A 63 3.17 -0.24 -14.67
CA SER A 63 4.05 0.57 -13.83
C SER A 63 3.24 1.29 -12.74
N LEU A 64 3.93 1.75 -11.69
CA LEU A 64 3.27 2.41 -10.57
C LEU A 64 2.56 3.70 -11.01
N PHE A 65 3.18 4.44 -11.92
CA PHE A 65 2.63 5.70 -12.45
C PHE A 65 1.54 5.47 -13.50
N ALA A 66 1.60 4.41 -14.31
CA ALA A 66 0.48 4.04 -15.18
C ALA A 66 -0.77 3.67 -14.36
N LEU A 67 -0.61 2.92 -13.26
CA LEU A 67 -1.73 2.63 -12.35
C LEU A 67 -2.29 3.89 -11.69
N ARG A 68 -1.41 4.83 -11.30
CA ARG A 68 -1.82 6.12 -10.75
C ARG A 68 -2.65 6.92 -11.75
N ASP A 69 -2.23 6.99 -13.01
CA ASP A 69 -2.88 7.77 -14.05
C ASP A 69 -4.30 7.29 -14.31
N ASP A 70 -4.45 5.98 -14.54
CA ASP A 70 -5.77 5.39 -14.66
C ASP A 70 -6.59 5.61 -13.37
N ALA A 71 -6.00 5.44 -12.20
CA ALA A 71 -6.69 5.62 -10.92
C ALA A 71 -7.20 7.06 -10.71
N LEU A 72 -6.50 8.07 -11.24
CA LEU A 72 -6.94 9.47 -11.26
C LEU A 72 -8.19 9.64 -12.13
N GLU A 73 -8.26 9.00 -13.30
CA GLU A 73 -9.45 9.04 -14.17
C GLU A 73 -10.70 8.46 -13.48
N TYR A 74 -10.52 7.49 -12.59
CA TYR A 74 -11.61 6.92 -11.79
C TYR A 74 -11.95 7.77 -10.56
N GLY A 75 -11.14 8.77 -10.20
CA GLY A 75 -11.30 9.58 -9.00
C GLY A 75 -10.80 8.89 -7.72
N ALA A 76 -9.88 7.92 -7.84
CA ALA A 76 -9.27 7.24 -6.69
C ALA A 76 -8.18 8.06 -6.02
N TYR A 77 -7.65 9.07 -6.71
CA TYR A 77 -6.85 10.14 -6.15
C TYR A 77 -7.48 11.48 -6.53
N THR A 78 -7.18 12.49 -5.71
CA THR A 78 -7.51 13.88 -6.04
C THR A 78 -6.22 14.68 -5.98
N ASP A 79 -5.92 15.35 -7.07
CA ASP A 79 -4.88 16.38 -7.15
C ASP A 79 -5.61 17.73 -7.09
N HIS A 80 -5.55 18.39 -5.93
CA HIS A 80 -6.20 19.69 -5.73
C HIS A 80 -5.35 20.80 -6.37
N GLU A 81 -5.97 21.93 -6.69
CA GLU A 81 -5.28 23.11 -7.27
C GLU A 81 -4.19 23.69 -6.34
N ASP A 82 -4.19 23.33 -5.06
CA ASP A 82 -3.20 23.75 -4.06
C ASP A 82 -1.98 22.80 -3.94
N ASP A 83 -1.82 21.89 -4.91
CA ASP A 83 -0.79 20.84 -4.95
C ASP A 83 -0.88 19.80 -3.81
N THR A 84 -1.99 19.76 -3.06
CA THR A 84 -2.18 18.74 -2.01
C THR A 84 -2.73 17.45 -2.60
N ILE A 85 -1.91 16.39 -2.58
CA ILE A 85 -2.36 15.04 -2.92
C ILE A 85 -3.06 14.41 -1.72
N GLN A 86 -4.37 14.20 -1.83
CA GLN A 86 -5.13 13.48 -0.81
C GLN A 86 -4.88 11.98 -0.88
N GLY A 87 -5.09 11.30 0.26
CA GLY A 87 -5.00 9.86 0.34
C GLY A 87 -6.01 9.15 -0.58
N LEU A 88 -5.66 7.93 -0.96
CA LEU A 88 -6.45 7.07 -1.85
C LEU A 88 -7.91 6.90 -1.38
N VAL A 89 -8.85 7.03 -2.32
CA VAL A 89 -10.29 6.84 -2.09
C VAL A 89 -10.72 5.41 -2.48
N TYR A 90 -11.24 4.65 -1.51
CA TYR A 90 -11.49 3.21 -1.71
C TYR A 90 -12.59 2.87 -2.72
N ALA A 91 -13.72 3.57 -2.73
CA ALA A 91 -14.83 3.19 -3.62
C ALA A 91 -14.45 3.36 -5.11
N PRO A 92 -13.87 4.50 -5.53
CA PRO A 92 -13.31 4.64 -6.87
C PRO A 92 -12.22 3.61 -7.21
N LEU A 93 -11.31 3.32 -6.25
CA LEU A 93 -10.27 2.32 -6.47
C LEU A 93 -10.84 0.92 -6.70
N ALA A 94 -11.87 0.53 -5.94
CA ALA A 94 -12.50 -0.78 -6.12
C ALA A 94 -13.12 -0.89 -7.52
N LYS A 95 -13.78 0.16 -7.98
CA LYS A 95 -14.31 0.24 -9.33
C LYS A 95 -13.21 0.12 -10.39
N TYR A 96 -12.09 0.84 -10.23
CA TYR A 96 -10.93 0.73 -11.11
C TYR A 96 -10.36 -0.69 -11.17
N ALA A 97 -10.16 -1.33 -10.01
CA ALA A 97 -9.64 -2.69 -9.94
C ALA A 97 -10.56 -3.70 -10.65
N GLU A 98 -11.87 -3.54 -10.54
CA GLU A 98 -12.84 -4.43 -11.16
C GLU A 98 -12.96 -4.19 -12.67
N GLU A 99 -13.13 -2.94 -13.11
CA GLU A 99 -13.41 -2.61 -14.51
C GLU A 99 -12.16 -2.69 -15.40
N ALA A 100 -11.02 -2.19 -14.94
CA ALA A 100 -9.80 -2.15 -15.75
C ALA A 100 -8.96 -3.43 -15.65
N HIS A 101 -9.07 -4.17 -14.55
CA HIS A 101 -8.18 -5.31 -14.27
C HIS A 101 -8.88 -6.64 -13.99
N ALA A 102 -10.22 -6.67 -14.04
CA ALA A 102 -11.02 -7.85 -13.69
C ALA A 102 -10.64 -8.44 -12.31
N LEU A 103 -10.21 -7.58 -11.37
CA LEU A 103 -9.80 -7.97 -10.02
C LEU A 103 -10.96 -7.72 -9.05
N PRO A 104 -11.64 -8.76 -8.52
CA PRO A 104 -12.77 -8.57 -7.61
C PRO A 104 -12.33 -7.80 -6.36
N ALA A 105 -12.99 -6.67 -6.07
CA ALA A 105 -12.60 -5.76 -5.01
C ALA A 105 -13.77 -5.52 -4.06
N THR A 106 -13.49 -5.39 -2.76
CA THR A 106 -14.56 -5.11 -1.78
C THR A 106 -14.07 -4.12 -0.75
N VAL A 107 -14.80 -3.02 -0.61
CA VAL A 107 -14.50 -1.96 0.36
C VAL A 107 -15.08 -2.33 1.72
N HIS A 108 -14.22 -2.33 2.74
CA HIS A 108 -14.60 -2.56 4.13
C HIS A 108 -14.45 -1.25 4.92
N ARG A 109 -15.56 -0.52 5.09
CA ARG A 109 -15.57 0.73 5.88
C ARG A 109 -15.36 0.48 7.37
N HIS A 110 -15.77 -0.69 7.84
CA HIS A 110 -15.53 -1.22 9.17
C HIS A 110 -14.99 -2.63 9.00
N LEU A 111 -13.79 -2.87 9.48
CA LEU A 111 -13.10 -4.15 9.38
C LEU A 111 -12.40 -4.43 10.70
N THR A 112 -12.60 -5.61 11.26
CA THR A 112 -11.93 -6.05 12.49
C THR A 112 -10.74 -6.95 12.18
N PRO A 113 -9.75 -7.08 13.08
CA PRO A 113 -8.64 -8.02 12.88
C PRO A 113 -9.10 -9.47 12.66
N PRO A 114 -10.09 -10.03 13.39
CA PRO A 114 -10.63 -11.36 13.07
C PRO A 114 -11.21 -11.47 11.65
N GLN A 115 -11.92 -10.44 11.17
CA GLN A 115 -12.44 -10.43 9.79
C GLN A 115 -11.33 -10.38 8.73
N ILE A 116 -10.19 -9.74 9.02
CA ILE A 116 -9.02 -9.83 8.14
C ILE A 116 -8.60 -11.29 7.99
N LEU A 117 -8.54 -12.02 9.10
CA LEU A 117 -8.16 -13.43 9.10
C LEU A 117 -9.15 -14.30 8.31
N GLU A 118 -10.46 -14.07 8.45
CA GLU A 118 -11.50 -14.75 7.67
C GLU A 118 -11.36 -14.49 6.16
N LEU A 119 -11.03 -13.25 5.77
CA LEU A 119 -10.80 -12.90 4.36
C LEU A 119 -9.57 -13.62 3.80
N LEU A 120 -8.49 -13.73 4.59
CA LEU A 120 -7.30 -14.48 4.19
C LEU A 120 -7.60 -15.97 4.03
N ASP A 121 -8.38 -16.56 4.94
CA ASP A 121 -8.80 -17.96 4.85
C ASP A 121 -9.69 -18.22 3.63
N ALA A 122 -10.45 -17.21 3.19
CA ALA A 122 -11.21 -17.23 1.93
C ALA A 122 -10.34 -17.00 0.67
N GLY A 123 -9.02 -16.98 0.80
CA GLY A 123 -8.08 -16.81 -0.30
C GLY A 123 -7.99 -15.38 -0.84
N ARG A 124 -8.43 -14.38 -0.07
CA ARG A 124 -8.31 -12.96 -0.44
C ARG A 124 -7.04 -12.35 0.12
N THR A 125 -6.57 -11.28 -0.51
CA THR A 125 -5.59 -10.37 0.11
C THR A 125 -6.30 -9.12 0.64
N VAL A 126 -5.71 -8.43 1.61
CA VAL A 126 -6.33 -7.26 2.26
C VAL A 126 -5.40 -6.07 2.20
N MET A 127 -5.78 -5.02 1.48
CA MET A 127 -5.17 -3.70 1.59
C MET A 127 -5.74 -3.00 2.84
N ALA A 128 -4.94 -2.94 3.89
CA ALA A 128 -5.35 -2.43 5.19
C ALA A 128 -4.84 -1.00 5.43
N SER A 129 -5.72 -0.14 5.95
CA SER A 129 -5.33 1.20 6.40
C SER A 129 -4.62 1.14 7.74
N VAL A 130 -3.40 1.63 7.79
CA VAL A 130 -2.56 1.62 8.99
C VAL A 130 -1.88 2.97 9.17
N HIS A 131 -1.34 3.22 10.36
CA HIS A 131 -0.40 4.32 10.55
C HIS A 131 0.96 3.99 9.94
N TYR A 132 1.62 4.98 9.32
CA TYR A 132 2.90 4.79 8.63
C TYR A 132 4.03 4.32 9.55
N GLU A 133 3.97 4.65 10.84
CA GLU A 133 4.89 4.14 11.87
C GLU A 133 4.79 2.63 12.13
N ILE A 134 3.93 1.89 11.43
CA ILE A 134 4.02 0.42 11.41
C ILE A 134 5.39 -0.08 10.92
N ARG A 135 6.20 0.80 10.28
CA ARG A 135 7.64 0.59 10.02
C ARG A 135 8.45 0.28 11.29
N ASN A 136 8.02 0.78 12.45
CA ASN A 136 8.66 0.64 13.76
C ASN A 136 7.69 -0.02 14.77
N PRO A 137 7.31 -1.29 14.58
CA PRO A 137 6.23 -1.93 15.34
C PRO A 137 6.50 -2.08 16.84
N ASP A 138 7.76 -1.99 17.27
CA ASP A 138 8.13 -2.03 18.70
C ASP A 138 7.83 -0.72 19.44
N ARG A 139 7.57 0.37 18.70
CA ARG A 139 7.17 1.66 19.27
C ARG A 139 5.66 1.72 19.47
N GLU A 140 5.21 2.65 20.29
CA GLU A 140 3.78 2.96 20.38
C GLU A 140 3.28 3.56 19.07
N ALA A 141 2.06 3.20 18.67
CA ALA A 141 1.42 3.78 17.50
C ALA A 141 0.98 5.21 17.85
N PRO A 142 1.52 6.25 17.18
CA PRO A 142 1.15 7.63 17.49
C PRO A 142 -0.23 8.02 16.95
N GLY A 143 -0.85 7.15 16.13
CA GLY A 143 -2.15 7.37 15.51
C GLY A 143 -2.59 6.19 14.67
N ARG A 144 -3.62 6.40 13.82
CA ARG A 144 -4.20 5.41 12.92
C ARG A 144 -4.44 6.00 11.54
N GLY A 145 -4.11 5.23 10.49
CA GLY A 145 -4.32 5.62 9.08
C GLY A 145 -3.20 6.50 8.50
N GLY A 146 -3.37 6.93 7.26
CA GLY A 146 -2.36 7.68 6.51
C GLY A 146 -1.41 6.80 5.68
N HIS A 147 -1.49 5.47 5.82
CA HIS A 147 -0.71 4.52 5.04
C HIS A 147 -1.52 3.26 4.69
N LEU A 148 -1.08 2.54 3.67
CA LEU A 148 -1.67 1.28 3.22
C LEU A 148 -0.62 0.19 3.13
N VAL A 149 -0.98 -1.00 3.62
CA VAL A 149 -0.18 -2.23 3.50
C VAL A 149 -1.02 -3.34 2.89
N LEU A 150 -0.39 -4.29 2.22
CA LEU A 150 -1.07 -5.45 1.64
C LEU A 150 -0.82 -6.69 2.50
N ILE A 151 -1.84 -7.14 3.22
CA ILE A 151 -1.84 -8.39 3.98
C ILE A 151 -2.08 -9.53 3.02
N THR A 152 -1.17 -10.51 3.01
CA THR A 152 -1.13 -11.59 2.02
C THR A 152 -1.33 -12.97 2.63
N SER A 153 -0.99 -13.15 3.90
CA SER A 153 -1.25 -14.41 4.61
C SER A 153 -1.29 -14.20 6.12
N ARG A 154 -1.65 -15.27 6.84
CA ARG A 154 -1.33 -15.39 8.27
C ARG A 154 0.17 -15.61 8.45
N THR A 155 0.67 -15.35 9.64
CA THR A 155 2.00 -15.84 10.06
C THR A 155 2.00 -17.38 10.13
N PRO A 156 3.16 -18.05 10.02
CA PRO A 156 3.24 -19.52 10.05
C PRO A 156 2.65 -20.16 11.32
N ASP A 157 2.68 -19.46 12.45
CA ASP A 157 2.10 -19.89 13.72
C ASP A 157 0.59 -19.60 13.86
N GLY A 158 0.00 -18.93 12.87
CA GLY A 158 -1.43 -18.60 12.80
C GLY A 158 -1.90 -17.44 13.70
N ASN A 159 -1.01 -16.87 14.53
CA ASN A 159 -1.36 -15.86 15.55
C ASN A 159 -1.24 -14.41 15.06
N GLY A 160 -0.85 -14.22 13.81
CA GLY A 160 -0.53 -12.91 13.26
C GLY A 160 -0.80 -12.81 11.77
N VAL A 161 -0.36 -11.69 11.21
CA VAL A 161 -0.49 -11.36 9.80
C VAL A 161 0.89 -11.16 9.17
N HIS A 162 1.03 -11.69 7.97
CA HIS A 162 2.11 -11.38 7.06
C HIS A 162 1.64 -10.33 6.06
N PHE A 163 2.40 -9.24 5.91
CA PHE A 163 2.05 -8.16 4.99
C PHE A 163 3.26 -7.57 4.29
N HIS A 164 3.00 -7.03 3.10
CA HIS A 164 3.95 -6.21 2.37
C HIS A 164 3.69 -4.73 2.68
N ASN A 165 4.74 -4.04 3.12
CA ASN A 165 4.72 -2.63 3.44
C ASN A 165 5.44 -1.83 2.33
N PRO A 166 4.70 -1.05 1.52
CA PRO A 166 5.29 -0.26 0.44
C PRO A 166 6.34 0.77 0.88
N SER A 167 6.40 1.07 2.17
CA SER A 167 7.34 2.04 2.75
C SER A 167 8.20 1.46 3.87
N GLY A 168 8.34 0.13 3.92
CA GLY A 168 9.28 -0.52 4.83
C GLY A 168 10.72 -0.06 4.56
N THR A 169 11.47 0.25 5.60
CA THR A 169 12.84 0.79 5.50
C THR A 169 13.90 -0.31 5.41
N THR A 170 13.55 -1.53 5.81
CA THR A 170 14.41 -2.72 5.81
C THR A 170 13.71 -3.87 5.09
N PRO A 171 14.41 -4.92 4.64
CA PRO A 171 13.77 -6.11 4.07
C PRO A 171 12.68 -6.70 4.99
N ASP A 172 12.95 -6.79 6.30
CA ASP A 172 12.02 -7.36 7.28
C ASP A 172 10.79 -6.47 7.55
N THR A 173 10.93 -5.15 7.41
CA THR A 173 9.78 -4.24 7.54
C THR A 173 9.02 -4.07 6.23
N ARG A 174 9.64 -4.40 5.08
CA ARG A 174 9.00 -4.47 3.75
C ARG A 174 8.15 -5.72 3.60
N ALA A 175 8.56 -6.86 4.14
CA ALA A 175 7.77 -8.08 4.25
C ALA A 175 7.72 -8.54 5.71
N ALA A 176 6.77 -7.98 6.44
CA ALA A 176 6.72 -8.07 7.89
C ALA A 176 5.77 -9.17 8.35
N ASN A 177 6.13 -9.80 9.47
CA ASN A 177 5.28 -10.68 10.25
C ASN A 177 5.01 -10.00 11.58
N LEU A 178 3.75 -9.74 11.92
CA LEU A 178 3.37 -9.17 13.21
C LEU A 178 2.29 -10.00 13.90
N PRO A 179 2.37 -10.17 15.24
CA PRO A 179 1.23 -10.62 16.03
C PRO A 179 0.00 -9.74 15.74
N LEU A 180 -1.19 -10.34 15.76
CA LEU A 180 -2.41 -9.62 15.41
C LEU A 180 -2.65 -8.41 16.34
N THR A 181 -2.34 -8.58 17.62
CA THR A 181 -2.44 -7.52 18.65
C THR A 181 -1.49 -6.36 18.37
N THR A 182 -0.27 -6.65 17.91
CA THR A 182 0.71 -5.63 17.50
C THR A 182 0.21 -4.86 16.28
N PHE A 183 -0.30 -5.56 15.27
CA PHE A 183 -0.86 -4.96 14.06
C PHE A 183 -2.07 -4.05 14.37
N GLU A 184 -2.98 -4.50 15.24
CA GLU A 184 -4.20 -3.78 15.63
C GLU A 184 -3.95 -2.39 16.21
N ARG A 185 -2.79 -2.18 16.87
CA ARG A 185 -2.41 -0.85 17.39
C ARG A 185 -2.29 0.19 16.28
N PHE A 186 -1.80 -0.20 15.11
CA PHE A 186 -1.62 0.69 13.95
C PHE A 186 -2.83 0.69 13.01
N PHE A 187 -3.67 -0.34 13.07
CA PHE A 187 -4.78 -0.55 12.16
C PHE A 187 -5.91 0.45 12.38
N ALA A 188 -6.39 1.03 11.28
CA ALA A 188 -7.40 2.08 11.29
C ALA A 188 -8.84 1.56 11.14
N GLY A 189 -9.05 0.24 11.24
CA GLY A 189 -10.38 -0.39 11.23
C GLY A 189 -11.08 -0.40 9.88
N ARG A 190 -10.34 -0.22 8.78
CA ARG A 190 -10.88 -0.13 7.41
C ARG A 190 -9.87 -0.56 6.36
N GLY A 191 -10.36 -0.92 5.19
CA GLY A 191 -9.51 -1.29 4.06
C GLY A 191 -10.30 -1.79 2.86
N MET A 192 -9.62 -2.51 1.99
CA MET A 192 -10.19 -3.17 0.83
C MET A 192 -9.63 -4.59 0.75
N SER A 193 -10.41 -5.55 0.27
CA SER A 193 -9.88 -6.87 -0.05
C SER A 193 -10.00 -7.20 -1.52
N PHE A 194 -9.06 -7.98 -2.03
CA PHE A 194 -9.02 -8.45 -3.42
C PHE A 194 -9.17 -9.97 -3.49
N GLY A 195 -10.02 -10.44 -4.40
CA GLY A 195 -10.15 -11.86 -4.73
C GLY A 195 -9.21 -12.28 -5.86
N ALA A 196 -9.21 -13.57 -6.20
CA ALA A 196 -8.54 -14.04 -7.42
C ALA A 196 -9.18 -13.42 -8.66
N ARG A 197 -8.36 -13.06 -9.66
CA ARG A 197 -8.86 -12.69 -10.98
C ARG A 197 -9.63 -13.86 -11.58
N ARG A 198 -10.75 -13.55 -12.23
CA ARG A 198 -11.59 -14.55 -12.92
C ARG A 198 -10.99 -14.95 -14.26
#